data_AF-A0A1D7V3I5-F1
#
_entry.id   AF-A0A1D7V3I5-F1
#
_cell.length_a   1.000
_cell.length_b   1.000
_cell.length_c   1.000
_cell.angle_alpha   90.00
_cell.angle_beta   90.00
_cell.angle_gamma   90.00
#
_symmetry.space_group_name_H-M   'P 1'
#
loop_
_entity.id
_entity.type
_entity.pdbx_description
1 polymer ?
#
loop_
_entity_poly.entity_id
_entity_poly.type
_entity_poly.pdbx_seq_one_letter_code
_entity_poly.pdbx_strand_id
1 'polypeptide(L)'
;MLKFNIKTMNIFYKNKYLFFLFIAILAISIGYILYILKIYSDTFGSRLSSDHKVWSEFGDFLSGAVGSFLGFITILLLIITILLQIEELRATKEELKIASSQISLSRKESEKNNLLFEKQLEQAELLAYERKKN
;
A
#
# COMPACT_ATOMS: atom_id res chain seq x y z
N MET A 1 0.05 6.85 -15.86
CA MET A 1 -1.04 7.39 -15.01
C MET A 1 -1.11 6.54 -13.75
N LEU A 2 -0.46 6.99 -12.68
CA LEU A 2 -0.41 6.29 -11.38
C LEU A 2 -1.84 6.23 -10.81
N LYS A 3 -2.48 5.07 -10.86
CA LYS A 3 -3.75 4.84 -10.14
C LYS A 3 -3.42 4.80 -8.65
N PHE A 4 -3.57 5.95 -7.99
CA PHE A 4 -3.55 6.07 -6.54
C PHE A 4 -4.67 5.16 -5.99
N ASN A 5 -4.27 4.00 -5.47
CA ASN A 5 -5.20 2.95 -5.07
C ASN A 5 -5.80 3.30 -3.70
N ILE A 6 -7.12 3.48 -3.64
CA ILE A 6 -7.92 3.88 -2.47
C ILE A 6 -7.61 3.03 -1.21
N LYS A 7 -7.09 1.82 -1.36
CA LYS A 7 -6.66 0.96 -0.24
C LYS A 7 -5.44 1.51 0.53
N THR A 8 -4.51 2.21 -0.13
CA THR A 8 -3.37 2.88 0.55
C THR A 8 -3.82 4.01 1.48
N MET A 9 -4.95 4.65 1.17
CA MET A 9 -5.55 5.67 2.03
C MET A 9 -6.09 5.06 3.33
N ASN A 10 -6.54 3.81 3.31
CA ASN A 10 -7.16 3.15 4.47
C ASN A 10 -6.12 2.70 5.53
N ILE A 11 -4.88 2.38 5.12
CA ILE A 11 -3.76 2.09 6.04
C ILE A 11 -3.35 3.35 6.80
N PHE A 12 -3.34 4.50 6.13
CA PHE A 12 -3.04 5.80 6.71
C PHE A 12 -4.05 6.23 7.78
N TYR A 13 -5.35 5.99 7.55
CA TYR A 13 -6.40 6.33 8.50
C TYR A 13 -6.56 5.34 9.66
N LYS A 14 -6.19 4.06 9.46
CA LYS A 14 -6.32 3.03 10.50
C LYS A 14 -5.21 3.10 11.54
N ASN A 15 -4.05 3.65 11.20
CA ASN A 15 -2.88 3.68 12.08
C ASN A 15 -2.50 5.12 12.46
N LYS A 16 -2.97 5.58 13.63
CA LYS A 16 -2.79 6.97 14.13
C LYS A 16 -1.33 7.46 14.07
N TYR A 17 -0.38 6.54 14.23
CA TYR A 17 1.06 6.84 14.18
C TYR A 17 1.55 7.20 12.78
N LEU A 18 1.04 6.58 11.73
CA LEU A 18 1.43 6.89 10.35
C LEU A 18 0.90 8.27 9.91
N PHE A 19 -0.33 8.59 10.29
CA PHE A 19 -0.90 9.91 10.06
C PHE A 19 -0.12 11.00 10.80
N PHE A 20 0.22 10.77 12.08
CA PHE A 20 1.04 11.70 12.86
C PHE A 20 2.44 11.86 12.28
N LEU A 21 3.09 10.76 11.86
CA LEU A 21 4.38 10.78 11.20
C LEU A 21 4.36 11.63 9.92
N PHE A 22 3.31 11.50 9.09
CA PHE A 22 3.18 12.28 7.87
C PHE A 22 3.00 13.78 8.14
N ILE A 23 2.16 14.14 9.11
CA ILE A 23 2.03 15.54 9.55
C ILE A 23 3.37 16.06 10.08
N ALA A 24 4.10 15.26 10.86
CA ALA A 24 5.41 15.64 11.37
C ALA A 24 6.41 15.90 10.23
N ILE A 25 6.45 15.04 9.20
CA ILE A 25 7.33 15.23 8.04
C ILE A 25 6.97 16.49 7.26
N LEU A 26 5.68 16.77 7.07
CA LEU A 26 5.23 18.02 6.44
C LEU A 26 5.63 19.24 7.26
N ALA A 27 5.41 19.21 8.57
CA ALA A 27 5.78 20.30 9.47
C ALA A 27 7.29 20.56 9.48
N ILE A 28 8.11 19.49 9.51
CA ILE A 28 9.57 19.59 9.42
C ILE A 28 9.99 20.18 8.08
N SER A 29 9.37 19.76 6.98
CA SER A 29 9.67 20.27 5.64
C SER A 29 9.35 21.76 5.51
N ILE A 30 8.19 22.19 5.99
CA ILE A 30 7.80 23.60 6.01
C ILE A 30 8.74 24.40 6.92
N GLY A 31 9.06 23.87 8.11
CA GLY A 31 10.00 24.49 9.03
C GLY A 31 11.39 24.69 8.42
N TYR A 32 11.90 23.70 7.69
CA TYR A 32 13.17 23.79 6.97
C TYR A 32 13.14 24.86 5.87
N ILE A 33 12.05 24.94 5.09
CA ILE A 33 11.89 25.99 4.07
C ILE A 33 11.90 27.39 4.72
N LEU A 34 11.13 27.59 5.78
CA LEU A 34 11.10 28.86 6.52
C LEU A 34 12.45 29.21 7.13
N TYR A 35 13.18 28.21 7.64
CA TYR A 35 14.54 28.38 8.16
C TYR A 35 15.52 28.86 7.09
N ILE A 36 15.50 28.24 5.90
CA ILE A 36 16.34 28.66 4.76
C ILE A 36 15.97 30.08 4.29
N LEU A 37 14.68 30.40 4.20
CA LEU A 37 14.22 31.75 3.86
C LEU A 37 14.68 32.80 4.88
N LYS A 38 14.66 32.45 6.18
CA LYS A 38 15.14 33.33 7.24
C LYS A 38 16.65 33.59 7.10
N ILE A 39 17.46 32.54 6.93
CA ILE A 39 18.91 32.69 6.71
C ILE A 39 19.19 33.56 5.49
N TYR A 40 18.47 33.34 4.39
CA TYR A 40 18.64 34.13 3.17
C TYR A 40 18.32 35.60 3.42
N SER A 41 17.18 35.89 4.06
CA SER A 41 16.77 37.27 4.40
C SER A 41 17.74 37.95 5.37
N ASP A 42 18.29 37.23 6.35
CA ASP A 42 19.26 37.76 7.31
C ASP A 42 20.62 38.06 6.65
N THR A 43 20.99 37.29 5.61
CA THR A 43 22.29 37.42 4.92
C THR A 43 22.27 38.44 3.79
N PHE A 44 21.22 38.44 2.97
CA PHE A 44 21.13 39.26 1.74
C PHE A 44 20.15 40.44 1.85
N GLY A 45 19.43 40.54 2.97
CA GLY A 45 18.40 41.54 3.19
C GLY A 45 17.04 41.15 2.61
N SER A 46 16.00 41.87 3.04
CA SER A 46 14.60 41.59 2.70
C SER A 46 14.01 42.46 1.60
N ARG A 47 14.83 43.29 0.94
CA ARG A 47 14.35 44.21 -0.11
C ARG A 47 14.15 43.44 -1.42
N LEU A 48 12.98 43.63 -2.04
CA LEU A 48 12.70 43.07 -3.35
C LEU A 48 13.55 43.77 -4.42
N SER A 49 14.23 42.98 -5.24
CA SER A 49 14.99 43.48 -6.39
C SER A 49 14.12 43.53 -7.64
N SER A 50 14.29 44.56 -8.46
CA SER A 50 13.73 44.65 -9.82
C SER A 50 14.60 43.93 -10.87
N ASP A 51 15.81 43.49 -10.49
CA ASP A 51 16.70 42.76 -11.37
C ASP A 51 16.33 41.27 -11.41
N HIS A 52 16.04 40.77 -12.60
CA HIS A 52 15.74 39.36 -12.86
C HIS A 52 16.87 38.42 -12.43
N LYS A 53 18.14 38.85 -12.54
CA LYS A 53 19.29 38.03 -12.17
C LYS A 53 19.28 37.64 -10.70
N VAL A 54 18.89 38.57 -9.82
CA VAL A 54 18.77 38.34 -8.37
C VAL A 54 17.69 37.29 -8.08
N TRP A 55 16.58 37.30 -8.82
CA TRP A 55 15.54 36.29 -8.70
C TRP A 55 15.98 34.91 -9.19
N SER A 56 16.80 34.85 -10.25
CA SER A 56 17.38 33.59 -10.72
C SER A 56 18.30 32.98 -9.66
N GLU A 57 19.22 33.77 -9.10
CA GLU A 57 20.17 33.31 -8.07
C GLU A 57 19.47 32.89 -6.77
N PHE A 58 18.42 33.61 -6.37
CA PHE A 58 17.55 33.22 -5.26
C PHE A 58 16.86 31.87 -5.51
N GLY A 59 16.31 31.69 -6.71
CA GLY A 59 15.70 30.44 -7.14
C GLY A 59 16.66 29.27 -7.10
N ASP A 60 17.90 29.45 -7.56
CA ASP A 60 18.94 28.42 -7.54
C ASP A 60 19.34 28.04 -6.11
N PHE A 61 19.51 29.02 -5.22
CA PHE A 61 19.80 28.76 -3.81
C PHE A 61 18.67 28.00 -3.11
N LEU A 62 17.43 28.47 -3.26
CA LEU A 62 16.26 27.82 -2.66
C LEU A 62 16.05 26.42 -3.21
N SER A 63 16.04 26.26 -4.54
CA SER A 63 15.79 24.98 -5.18
C SER A 63 16.93 23.99 -4.93
N GLY A 64 18.19 24.45 -4.82
CA GLY A 64 19.32 23.61 -4.44
C GLY A 64 19.23 23.11 -3.01
N ALA A 65 19.00 24.01 -2.04
CA ALA A 65 18.94 23.67 -0.62
C ALA A 65 17.67 22.86 -0.26
N VAL A 66 16.50 23.31 -0.74
CA VAL A 66 15.22 22.63 -0.50
C VAL A 66 15.14 21.35 -1.32
N GLY A 67 15.56 21.37 -2.58
CA GLY A 67 15.52 20.20 -3.47
C GLY A 67 16.40 19.06 -2.97
N SER A 68 17.61 19.36 -2.49
CA SER A 68 18.50 18.33 -1.92
C SER A 68 17.93 17.71 -0.64
N PHE A 69 17.34 18.52 0.24
CA PHE A 69 16.69 18.05 1.47
C PHE A 69 15.44 17.21 1.19
N LEU A 70 14.53 17.72 0.35
CA LEU A 70 13.30 17.00 -0.03
C LEU A 70 13.63 15.73 -0.84
N GLY A 71 14.66 15.77 -1.68
CA GLY A 71 15.15 14.61 -2.42
C GLY A 71 15.59 13.49 -1.47
N PHE A 72 16.36 13.82 -0.43
CA PHE A 72 16.76 12.86 0.60
C PHE A 72 15.55 12.25 1.32
N ILE A 73 14.60 13.09 1.77
CA ILE A 73 13.37 12.62 2.42
C ILE A 73 12.57 11.72 1.47
N THR A 74 12.49 12.07 0.19
CA THR A 74 11.77 11.30 -0.82
C THR A 74 12.36 9.90 -0.96
N ILE A 75 13.68 9.78 -1.02
CA ILE A 75 14.34 8.47 -1.09
C ILE A 75 14.03 7.63 0.16
N LEU A 76 14.10 8.21 1.36
CA LEU A 76 13.75 7.51 2.59
C LEU A 76 12.29 7.05 2.61
N LEU A 77 11.37 7.92 2.21
CA LEU A 77 9.94 7.60 2.12
C LEU A 77 9.68 6.49 1.10
N LEU A 78 10.36 6.51 -0.04
CA LEU A 78 10.27 5.46 -1.05
C LEU A 78 10.76 4.12 -0.50
N ILE A 79 11.88 4.10 0.21
CA ILE A 79 12.40 2.87 0.84
C ILE A 79 11.38 2.32 1.84
N ILE A 80 10.86 3.16 2.74
CA ILE A 80 9.84 2.75 3.72
C ILE A 80 8.61 2.20 2.99
N THR A 81 8.17 2.87 1.93
CA THR A 81 7.03 2.43 1.13
C THR A 81 7.26 1.05 0.51
N ILE A 82 8.45 0.81 -0.05
CA ILE A 82 8.81 -0.49 -0.63
C ILE A 82 8.82 -1.58 0.44
N LEU A 83 9.36 -1.31 1.63
CA LEU A 83 9.39 -2.29 2.72
C LEU A 83 7.98 -2.69 3.16
N LEU A 84 7.08 -1.71 3.34
CA LEU A 84 5.68 -1.97 3.67
C LEU A 84 4.97 -2.77 2.55
N GLN A 85 5.21 -2.41 1.29
CA GLN A 85 4.65 -3.13 0.14
C GLN A 85 5.12 -4.60 0.09
N ILE A 86 6.38 -4.88 0.45
CA ILE A 86 6.91 -6.26 0.50
C ILE A 86 6.21 -7.06 1.59
N GLU A 87 5.98 -6.46 2.77
CA GLU A 87 5.29 -7.11 3.88
C GLU A 87 3.83 -7.44 3.52
N GLU A 88 3.12 -6.48 2.93
CA GLU A 88 1.75 -6.69 2.43
C GLU A 88 1.68 -7.79 1.37
N LEU A 89 2.67 -7.83 0.47
CA LEU A 89 2.74 -8.86 -0.56
C LEU A 89 2.97 -10.25 0.06
N ARG A 90 3.79 -10.36 1.12
CA ARG A 90 4.01 -11.63 1.82
C ARG A 90 2.73 -12.11 2.50
N ALA A 91 2.03 -11.23 3.21
CA ALA A 91 0.76 -11.56 3.84
C ALA A 91 -0.28 -12.02 2.81
N THR A 92 -0.42 -11.27 1.71
CA THR A 92 -1.34 -11.60 0.62
C THR A 92 -1.01 -12.96 -0.03
N LYS A 93 0.29 -13.27 -0.21
CA LYS A 93 0.72 -14.57 -0.75
C LYS A 93 0.37 -15.73 0.17
N GLU A 94 0.50 -15.55 1.49
CA GLU A 94 0.14 -16.59 2.46
C GLU A 94 -1.38 -16.83 2.48
N GLU A 95 -2.18 -15.76 2.50
CA GLU A 95 -3.64 -15.86 2.39
C GLU A 95 -4.07 -16.59 1.11
N LEU A 96 -3.42 -16.29 -0.02
CA LEU A 96 -3.71 -16.96 -1.30
C LEU A 96 -3.35 -18.45 -1.25
N LYS A 97 -2.24 -18.81 -0.60
CA LYS A 97 -1.83 -20.21 -0.42
C LYS A 97 -2.83 -20.97 0.44
N ILE A 98 -3.28 -20.38 1.54
CA ILE A 98 -4.32 -20.96 2.40
C ILE A 98 -5.61 -21.13 1.61
N ALA A 99 -6.07 -20.11 0.90
CA ALA A 99 -7.29 -20.17 0.09
C ALA A 99 -7.21 -21.26 -1.00
N SER A 100 -6.06 -21.38 -1.69
CA SER A 100 -5.81 -22.44 -2.67
C SER A 100 -5.92 -23.84 -2.03
N SER A 101 -5.35 -24.02 -0.84
CA SER A 101 -5.45 -25.28 -0.11
C SER A 101 -6.89 -25.62 0.29
N GLN A 102 -7.67 -24.64 0.76
CA GLN A 102 -9.07 -24.82 1.14
C GLN A 102 -9.93 -25.19 -0.06
N ILE A 103 -9.71 -24.55 -1.22
CA ILE A 103 -10.38 -24.91 -2.48
C ILE A 103 -10.06 -26.37 -2.86
N SER A 104 -8.81 -26.80 -2.71
CA SER A 104 -8.42 -28.18 -3.03
C SER A 104 -9.09 -29.21 -2.11
N LEU A 105 -9.23 -28.90 -0.82
CA LEU A 105 -9.91 -29.75 0.15
C LEU A 105 -11.42 -29.80 -0.12
N SER A 106 -12.03 -28.65 -0.37
CA SER A 106 -13.46 -28.56 -0.73
C SER A 106 -13.77 -29.33 -2.01
N ARG A 107 -12.89 -29.31 -3.02
CA ARG A 107 -13.03 -30.16 -4.22
C ARG A 107 -13.02 -31.65 -3.88
N LYS A 108 -12.06 -32.11 -3.07
CA LYS A 108 -12.00 -33.52 -2.62
C LYS A 108 -13.24 -33.93 -1.83
N GLU A 109 -13.75 -33.04 -0.98
CA GLU A 109 -14.98 -33.29 -0.23
C GLU A 109 -16.19 -33.37 -1.16
N SER A 110 -16.29 -32.48 -2.16
CA SER A 110 -17.33 -32.53 -3.19
C SER A 110 -17.26 -33.82 -4.01
N GLU A 111 -16.07 -34.28 -4.38
CA GLU A 111 -15.88 -35.56 -5.08
C GLU A 111 -16.35 -36.74 -4.22
N LYS A 112 -15.99 -36.75 -2.93
CA LYS A 112 -16.43 -37.78 -1.99
C LYS A 112 -17.95 -37.76 -1.81
N ASN A 113 -18.56 -36.57 -1.73
CA ASN A 113 -20.01 -36.41 -1.62
C ASN A 113 -20.72 -36.91 -2.88
N ASN A 114 -20.19 -36.61 -4.06
CA ASN A 114 -20.71 -37.14 -5.32
C ASN A 114 -20.63 -38.66 -5.35
N LEU A 115 -19.50 -39.26 -4.98
CA LEU A 115 -19.36 -40.72 -4.91
C LEU A 115 -20.30 -41.36 -3.90
N LEU A 116 -20.53 -40.72 -2.75
CA LEU A 116 -21.49 -41.19 -1.76
C LEU A 116 -22.92 -41.14 -2.31
N PHE A 117 -23.25 -40.06 -3.04
CA PHE A 117 -24.54 -39.91 -3.70
C PHE A 117 -24.79 -41.02 -4.73
N GLU A 118 -23.81 -41.31 -5.59
CA GLU A 118 -23.88 -42.44 -6.55
C GLU A 118 -24.12 -43.78 -5.85
N LYS A 119 -23.40 -44.05 -4.75
CA LYS A 119 -23.62 -45.29 -3.96
C LYS A 119 -25.01 -45.36 -3.34
N GLN A 120 -25.57 -44.23 -2.90
CA GLN A 120 -26.93 -44.18 -2.37
C GLN A 120 -27.96 -44.48 -3.46
N LEU A 121 -27.74 -43.98 -4.68
CA LEU A 121 -28.60 -44.29 -5.83
C LEU A 121 -28.58 -45.78 -6.16
N GLU A 122 -27.39 -46.37 -6.27
CA GLU A 122 -27.23 -47.81 -6.53
C GLU A 122 -27.94 -48.67 -5.48
N GLN A 123 -27.79 -48.32 -4.19
CA GLN A 123 -28.49 -49.01 -3.11
C GLN A 123 -30.02 -48.88 -3.21
N ALA A 124 -30.53 -47.69 -3.54
CA ALA A 124 -31.96 -47.48 -3.71
C ALA A 124 -32.54 -48.30 -4.87
N GLU A 125 -31.81 -48.41 -5.98
CA GLU A 125 -32.20 -49.23 -7.13
C GLU A 125 -32.24 -50.72 -6.79
N LEU A 126 -31.23 -51.23 -6.08
CA LEU A 126 -31.19 -52.63 -5.63
C LEU A 126 -32.39 -52.98 -4.73
N LEU A 127 -32.70 -52.12 -3.76
CA LEU A 127 -33.86 -52.29 -2.89
C LEU A 127 -35.18 -52.26 -3.67
N ALA A 128 -35.29 -51.40 -4.69
CA ALA A 128 -36.47 -51.35 -5.55
C ALA A 128 -36.61 -52.62 -6.42
N TYR A 129 -35.49 -53.18 -6.88
CA TYR A 129 -35.47 -54.45 -7.60
C TYR A 129 -35.89 -55.62 -6.70
N GLU A 130 -35.35 -55.72 -5.48
CA GLU A 130 -35.74 -56.74 -4.51
C GLU A 130 -37.24 -56.69 -4.18
N ARG A 131 -37.79 -55.49 -3.99
CA ARG A 131 -39.25 -55.32 -3.78
C ARG A 131 -40.12 -55.76 -4.95
N LYS A 132 -39.62 -55.75 -6.19
CA LYS A 132 -40.37 -56.21 -7.37
C LYS A 132 -40.32 -57.73 -7.55
N LYS A 133 -39.37 -58.40 -6.89
CA LYS A 133 -39.16 -59.85 -7.02
C LYS A 133 -39.94 -60.65 -5.96
N ASN A 134 -40.24 -60.04 -4.81
CA ASN A 134 -41.16 -60.54 -3.79
C ASN A 134 -42.59 -60.09 -4.07
#